data_AF-A0A9D9U804-F1
#
_entry.id   AF-A0A9D9U804-F1
#
_cell.length_a   1.000
_cell.length_b   1.000
_cell.length_c   1.000
_cell.angle_alpha   90.00
_cell.angle_beta   90.00
_cell.angle_gamma   90.00
#
_symmetry.space_group_name_H-M   'P 1'
#
loop_
_entity.id
_entity.type
_entity.pdbx_description
1 polymer ?
#
loop_
_entity_poly.entity_id
_entity_poly.type
_entity_poly.pdbx_seq_one_letter_code
_entity_poly.pdbx_strand_id
1 'polypeptide(L)'
;MRHMNRLPPGFLPLNQIAFAVLDLRRTEAWWREGLGFLPAGGTRALFRGPVSGRIQKLPGSACTCWCLLGRNDWCQLELFQYEKPVSQLMPADYRPSDLGYSRCGVWVADFDATLARLARLGSEPLAAPLGVPGQRRACVRNPDGVYVELMEQDPLPAQSARGRQDCPVAIRSATLSTPDMDASVDFLTRGLGMREVPRQLHEDVHEALWGLAGARCERRVFTDGSGDPTMLLELVQYRDPPGRPFPPGYRLCDQRILNVCFGDRQGSAGVMALYRRALAAGAEHNCAPLNLGITGCVYVSDPLGFSWEFMWARPGLAQRAFGFVPLPAAQRPQLDNQRVEASLHIEAAVAEVFAVLGDHRGMSDWAGFGEYRLVRRGDGEPGARAAERLLESPLGTIREQITDWWPGRGYRYRIIAGSPFIGYWGEVRLVPEGDGTRVEWVLRFRSRIPGMGALFRVLLRRKLRAALQGLRLQVSRVRNASPRQAVDRVSGGCEADVQGR
;
A
#
# COMPACT_ATOMS: atom_id res chain seq x y z
N MET A 1 5.10 -2.61 -44.17
CA MET A 1 6.02 -2.43 -43.02
C MET A 1 6.65 -1.05 -43.14
N ARG A 2 6.21 -0.07 -42.36
CA ARG A 2 6.86 1.25 -42.33
C ARG A 2 8.15 1.13 -41.51
N HIS A 3 9.27 1.54 -42.09
CA HIS A 3 10.52 1.75 -41.35
C HIS A 3 10.27 2.81 -40.26
N MET A 4 10.00 2.37 -39.03
CA MET A 4 10.16 3.24 -37.88
C MET A 4 11.66 3.53 -37.77
N ASN A 5 12.04 4.80 -37.94
CA ASN A 5 13.38 5.27 -37.58
C ASN A 5 13.66 4.77 -36.16
N ARG A 6 14.58 3.80 -36.02
CA ARG A 6 15.00 3.34 -34.69
C ARG A 6 15.62 4.53 -34.00
N LEU A 7 14.98 5.01 -32.95
CA LEU A 7 15.56 6.01 -32.06
C LEU A 7 16.92 5.50 -31.57
N PRO A 8 17.88 6.40 -31.33
CA PRO A 8 19.16 6.01 -30.77
C PRO A 8 18.97 5.23 -29.46
N PRO A 9 19.89 4.31 -29.11
CA PRO A 9 19.80 3.54 -27.88
C PRO A 9 19.63 4.44 -26.65
N GLY A 10 18.73 4.05 -25.74
CA GLY A 10 18.52 4.75 -24.46
C GLY A 10 17.30 5.64 -24.38
N PHE A 11 16.45 5.70 -25.40
CA PHE A 11 15.12 6.28 -25.30
C PHE A 11 14.10 5.16 -25.08
N LEU A 12 13.84 4.86 -23.81
CA LEU A 12 13.06 3.70 -23.37
C LEU A 12 11.66 4.12 -22.92
N PRO A 13 10.67 3.21 -23.00
CA PRO A 13 9.36 3.47 -22.44
C PRO A 13 9.39 3.46 -20.92
N LEU A 14 8.66 4.38 -20.30
CA LEU A 14 8.30 4.27 -18.88
C LEU A 14 7.28 3.13 -18.78
N ASN A 15 7.54 2.10 -17.97
CA ASN A 15 6.82 0.83 -18.04
C ASN A 15 6.42 0.22 -16.69
N GLN A 16 6.80 0.80 -15.55
CA GLN A 16 6.37 0.25 -14.26
C GLN A 16 6.11 1.35 -13.23
N ILE A 17 5.16 1.09 -12.34
CA ILE A 17 4.98 1.80 -11.06
C ILE A 17 5.06 0.77 -9.95
N ALA A 18 6.02 0.93 -9.04
CA ALA A 18 6.19 0.00 -7.93
C ALA A 18 5.67 0.58 -6.61
N PHE A 19 5.10 -0.27 -5.77
CA PHE A 19 4.48 0.07 -4.50
C PHE A 19 5.11 -0.76 -3.39
N ALA A 20 5.51 -0.11 -2.30
CA ALA A 20 5.76 -0.80 -1.04
C ALA A 20 4.44 -0.97 -0.27
N VAL A 21 4.01 -2.22 -0.10
CA VAL A 21 2.70 -2.57 0.47
C VAL A 21 2.85 -3.34 1.79
N LEU A 22 1.88 -3.20 2.68
CA LEU A 22 1.87 -3.87 3.98
C LEU A 22 1.24 -5.26 3.91
N ASP A 23 0.19 -5.39 3.11
CA ASP A 23 -0.60 -6.60 2.93
C ASP A 23 -0.82 -6.84 1.42
N LEU A 24 0.11 -7.58 0.82
CA LEU A 24 0.13 -7.86 -0.60
C LEU A 24 -1.16 -8.51 -1.08
N ARG A 25 -1.78 -9.38 -0.28
CA ARG A 25 -3.01 -10.07 -0.66
C ARG A 25 -4.17 -9.09 -0.73
N ARG A 26 -4.32 -8.23 0.29
CA ARG A 26 -5.38 -7.22 0.32
C ARG A 26 -5.23 -6.23 -0.85
N THR A 27 -4.01 -5.77 -1.10
CA THR A 27 -3.74 -4.79 -2.15
C THR A 27 -3.84 -5.39 -3.54
N GLU A 28 -3.34 -6.61 -3.78
CA GLU A 28 -3.55 -7.33 -5.05
C GLU A 28 -5.03 -7.53 -5.35
N ALA A 29 -5.82 -7.98 -4.37
CA ALA A 29 -7.24 -8.19 -4.54
C ALA A 29 -7.95 -6.87 -4.88
N TRP A 30 -7.54 -5.76 -4.26
CA TRP A 30 -8.09 -4.44 -4.55
C TRP A 30 -7.87 -4.01 -6.00
N TRP A 31 -6.63 -4.13 -6.51
CA TRP A 31 -6.33 -3.80 -7.91
C TRP A 31 -7.03 -4.75 -8.90
N ARG A 32 -7.07 -6.06 -8.61
CA ARG A 32 -7.67 -7.05 -9.50
C ARG A 32 -9.20 -6.98 -9.50
N GLU A 33 -9.84 -6.97 -8.34
CA GLU A 33 -11.30 -7.05 -8.21
C GLU A 33 -11.97 -5.69 -8.31
N GLY A 34 -11.32 -4.64 -7.81
CA GLY A 34 -11.80 -3.26 -7.91
C GLY A 34 -11.67 -2.73 -9.33
N LEU A 35 -10.46 -2.79 -9.87
CA LEU A 35 -10.12 -2.13 -11.14
C LEU A 35 -10.08 -3.07 -12.35
N GLY A 36 -9.95 -4.39 -12.15
CA GLY A 36 -9.91 -5.35 -13.25
C GLY A 36 -8.51 -5.61 -13.81
N PHE A 37 -7.45 -5.29 -13.06
CA PHE A 37 -6.08 -5.63 -13.46
C PHE A 37 -5.89 -7.15 -13.61
N LEU A 38 -5.09 -7.55 -14.59
CA LEU A 38 -4.75 -8.94 -14.85
C LEU A 38 -3.53 -9.35 -14.03
N PRO A 39 -3.62 -10.35 -13.14
CA PRO A 39 -2.47 -10.79 -12.36
C PRO A 39 -1.46 -11.57 -13.21
N ALA A 40 -0.20 -11.18 -13.09
CA ALA A 40 0.94 -11.84 -13.73
C ALA A 40 1.75 -12.71 -12.75
N GLY A 41 1.29 -12.82 -11.50
CA GLY A 41 1.97 -13.56 -10.46
C GLY A 41 3.13 -12.78 -9.87
N GLY A 42 4.11 -13.48 -9.33
CA GLY A 42 5.23 -12.84 -8.68
C GLY A 42 6.20 -13.85 -8.12
N THR A 43 7.26 -13.35 -7.50
CA THR A 43 8.36 -14.18 -7.03
C THR A 43 8.83 -13.78 -5.65
N ARG A 44 9.13 -14.82 -4.89
CA ARG A 44 9.76 -14.77 -3.58
C ARG A 44 11.26 -15.04 -3.72
N ALA A 45 11.64 -15.93 -4.63
CA ALA A 45 13.02 -16.41 -4.73
C ALA A 45 13.99 -15.34 -5.24
N LEU A 46 13.56 -14.52 -6.21
CA LEU A 46 14.44 -13.52 -6.85
C LEU A 46 14.68 -12.27 -5.98
N PHE A 47 13.81 -12.02 -4.99
CA PHE A 47 13.86 -10.83 -4.13
C PHE A 47 14.35 -11.14 -2.70
N ARG A 48 15.27 -12.10 -2.60
CA ARG A 48 16.01 -12.39 -1.36
C ARG A 48 17.49 -12.57 -1.68
N GLY A 49 18.34 -12.32 -0.70
CA GLY A 49 19.78 -12.57 -0.79
C GLY A 49 20.64 -11.29 -0.83
N PRO A 50 21.97 -11.44 -0.82
CA PRO A 50 22.89 -10.34 -0.57
C PRO A 50 22.97 -9.32 -1.71
N VAL A 51 22.51 -9.67 -2.92
CA VAL A 51 22.63 -8.84 -4.13
C VAL A 51 21.36 -8.02 -4.40
N SER A 52 20.17 -8.65 -4.36
CA SER A 52 18.90 -8.00 -4.69
C SER A 52 18.59 -6.81 -3.79
N GLY A 53 18.90 -6.90 -2.50
CA GLY A 53 18.70 -5.79 -1.57
C GLY A 53 19.58 -4.57 -1.83
N ARG A 54 20.79 -4.74 -2.39
CA ARG A 54 21.69 -3.59 -2.67
C ARG A 54 21.11 -2.65 -3.73
N ILE A 55 20.42 -3.23 -4.72
CA ILE A 55 19.77 -2.48 -5.79
C ILE A 55 18.75 -1.50 -5.22
N GLN A 56 18.09 -1.82 -4.11
CA GLN A 56 17.09 -0.96 -3.46
C GLN A 56 17.64 -0.18 -2.25
N LYS A 57 18.97 -0.04 -2.10
CA LYS A 57 19.64 0.55 -0.91
C LYS A 57 19.24 -0.14 0.42
N LEU A 58 18.97 -1.44 0.37
CA LEU A 58 18.49 -2.26 1.48
C LEU A 58 19.26 -3.58 1.58
N PRO A 59 20.56 -3.56 1.95
CA PRO A 59 21.38 -4.76 2.00
C PRO A 59 20.77 -5.83 2.93
N GLY A 60 20.68 -7.07 2.43
CA GLY A 60 20.09 -8.19 3.16
C GLY A 60 18.57 -8.12 3.28
N SER A 61 17.90 -7.36 2.42
CA SER A 61 16.44 -7.35 2.35
C SER A 61 15.86 -8.68 1.89
N ALA A 62 14.61 -8.90 2.27
CA ALA A 62 13.79 -9.99 1.82
C ALA A 62 12.38 -9.46 1.59
N CYS A 63 11.85 -9.65 0.39
CA CYS A 63 10.49 -9.28 0.07
C CYS A 63 9.82 -10.29 -0.86
N THR A 64 8.53 -10.07 -1.08
CA THR A 64 7.76 -10.69 -2.15
C THR A 64 7.36 -9.59 -3.12
N CYS A 65 7.67 -9.76 -4.40
CA CYS A 65 7.19 -8.88 -5.47
C CYS A 65 6.07 -9.57 -6.24
N TRP A 66 5.04 -8.82 -6.59
CA TRP A 66 3.89 -9.27 -7.38
C TRP A 66 3.54 -8.28 -8.47
N CYS A 67 3.27 -8.78 -9.67
CA CYS A 67 3.01 -7.96 -10.84
C CYS A 67 1.54 -8.05 -11.28
N LEU A 68 1.01 -6.90 -11.67
CA LEU A 68 -0.34 -6.75 -12.23
C LEU A 68 -0.26 -5.97 -13.54
N LEU A 69 -1.06 -6.39 -14.51
CA LEU A 69 -1.03 -5.87 -15.87
C LEU A 69 -2.35 -5.18 -16.21
N GLY A 70 -2.24 -3.99 -16.79
CA GLY A 70 -3.38 -3.29 -17.37
C GLY A 70 -3.54 -3.60 -18.86
N ARG A 71 -4.38 -2.79 -19.51
CA ARG A 71 -4.58 -2.76 -20.96
C ARG A 71 -3.32 -2.33 -21.69
N ASN A 72 -2.47 -1.51 -21.07
CA ASN A 72 -1.16 -1.12 -21.59
C ASN A 72 -0.33 -2.35 -21.97
N ASP A 73 0.12 -2.42 -23.20
CA ASP A 73 1.20 -3.34 -23.52
C ASP A 73 2.51 -2.82 -22.90
N TRP A 74 3.37 -3.76 -22.47
CA TRP A 74 4.64 -3.45 -21.80
C TRP A 74 4.53 -2.43 -20.66
N CYS A 75 3.51 -2.54 -19.80
CA CYS A 75 3.44 -1.76 -18.58
C CYS A 75 2.83 -2.58 -17.44
N GLN A 76 3.37 -2.45 -16.22
CA GLN A 76 2.90 -3.21 -15.06
C GLN A 76 2.92 -2.40 -13.76
N LEU A 77 2.06 -2.78 -12.81
CA LEU A 77 2.21 -2.41 -11.41
C LEU A 77 3.05 -3.49 -10.72
N GLU A 78 3.95 -3.09 -9.83
CA GLU A 78 4.69 -4.00 -8.96
C GLU A 78 4.36 -3.76 -7.49
N LEU A 79 4.00 -4.80 -6.75
CA LEU A 79 3.64 -4.73 -5.34
C LEU A 79 4.70 -5.46 -4.52
N PHE A 80 5.45 -4.73 -3.71
CA PHE A 80 6.51 -5.24 -2.85
C PHE A 80 6.07 -5.28 -1.39
N GLN A 81 5.92 -6.48 -0.82
CA GLN A 81 5.76 -6.66 0.63
C GLN A 81 7.08 -7.10 1.25
N TYR A 82 7.67 -6.22 2.05
CA TYR A 82 8.96 -6.46 2.70
C TYR A 82 8.81 -7.23 4.01
N GLU A 83 9.62 -8.26 4.15
CA GLU A 83 9.77 -9.07 5.35
C GLU A 83 10.96 -8.57 6.18
N LYS A 84 12.00 -8.10 5.49
CA LYS A 84 13.20 -7.50 6.08
C LYS A 84 13.74 -6.41 5.14
N PRO A 85 14.08 -5.22 5.64
CA PRO A 85 13.52 -4.69 6.88
C PRO A 85 11.99 -4.55 6.76
N VAL A 86 11.29 -4.52 7.89
CA VAL A 86 9.85 -4.27 7.90
C VAL A 86 9.60 -2.82 7.51
N SER A 87 8.72 -2.60 6.52
CA SER A 87 8.31 -1.28 6.04
C SER A 87 7.75 -0.42 7.16
N GLN A 88 8.14 0.85 7.27
CA GLN A 88 7.44 1.82 8.11
C GLN A 88 6.07 2.15 7.51
N LEU A 89 5.14 2.57 8.36
CA LEU A 89 3.83 3.06 7.94
C LEU A 89 3.98 4.43 7.28
N MET A 90 3.14 4.69 6.27
CA MET A 90 2.93 6.03 5.76
C MET A 90 2.37 6.92 6.88
N PRO A 91 2.80 8.19 7.01
CA PRO A 91 2.18 9.13 7.94
C PRO A 91 0.66 9.22 7.73
N ALA A 92 -0.11 9.28 8.82
CA ALA A 92 -1.57 9.32 8.73
C ALA A 92 -2.09 10.59 8.02
N ASP A 93 -1.32 11.67 8.11
CA ASP A 93 -1.57 12.96 7.49
C ASP A 93 -0.81 13.14 6.17
N TYR A 94 -0.38 12.05 5.50
CA TYR A 94 0.30 12.11 4.21
C TYR A 94 -0.58 12.74 3.12
N ARG A 95 -0.05 13.76 2.45
CA ARG A 95 -0.73 14.52 1.41
C ARG A 95 -0.06 14.33 0.05
N PRO A 96 -0.79 14.50 -1.06
CA PRO A 96 -0.20 14.45 -2.39
C PRO A 96 0.86 15.54 -2.65
N SER A 97 0.88 16.59 -1.83
CA SER A 97 1.91 17.63 -1.87
C SER A 97 3.23 17.23 -1.21
N ASP A 98 3.22 16.23 -0.32
CA ASP A 98 4.46 15.73 0.29
C ASP A 98 5.39 15.14 -0.79
N LEU A 99 6.70 15.35 -0.63
CA LEU A 99 7.68 15.07 -1.68
C LEU A 99 7.75 13.58 -2.03
N GLY A 100 7.98 13.30 -3.32
CA GLY A 100 8.07 11.96 -3.87
C GLY A 100 6.86 11.56 -4.73
N TYR A 101 6.86 10.31 -5.19
CA TYR A 101 5.76 9.77 -5.99
C TYR A 101 4.48 9.68 -5.16
N SER A 102 3.46 10.44 -5.57
CA SER A 102 2.28 10.71 -4.75
C SER A 102 0.99 10.09 -5.26
N ARG A 103 0.85 9.90 -6.58
CA ARG A 103 -0.36 9.37 -7.21
C ARG A 103 -0.07 8.39 -8.34
N CYS A 104 -0.99 7.44 -8.51
CA CYS A 104 -1.08 6.57 -9.68
C CYS A 104 -2.40 6.88 -10.40
N GLY A 105 -2.35 7.32 -11.66
CA GLY A 105 -3.53 7.55 -12.47
C GLY A 105 -3.83 6.36 -13.37
N VAL A 106 -5.10 5.95 -13.42
CA VAL A 106 -5.59 4.87 -14.28
C VAL A 106 -6.80 5.32 -15.09
N TRP A 107 -6.85 4.92 -16.35
CA TRP A 107 -8.07 4.97 -17.14
C TRP A 107 -8.90 3.71 -16.88
N VAL A 108 -10.24 3.86 -16.83
CA VAL A 108 -11.17 2.76 -16.63
C VAL A 108 -12.27 2.76 -17.69
N ALA A 109 -12.59 1.59 -18.23
CA ALA A 109 -13.55 1.46 -19.33
C ALA A 109 -15.00 1.73 -18.92
N ASP A 110 -15.36 1.38 -17.68
CA ASP A 110 -16.68 1.64 -17.09
C ASP A 110 -16.47 2.29 -15.72
N PHE A 111 -16.70 3.60 -15.68
CA PHE A 111 -16.42 4.44 -14.52
C PHE A 111 -17.32 4.09 -13.33
N ASP A 112 -18.63 3.99 -13.55
CA ASP A 112 -19.62 3.75 -12.50
C ASP A 112 -19.52 2.34 -11.94
N ALA A 113 -19.38 1.32 -12.79
CA ALA A 113 -19.18 -0.05 -12.33
C ALA A 113 -17.86 -0.19 -11.54
N THR A 114 -16.83 0.57 -11.91
CA THR A 114 -15.57 0.61 -11.17
C THR A 114 -15.74 1.21 -9.78
N LEU A 115 -16.40 2.37 -9.67
CA LEU A 115 -16.71 2.97 -8.37
C LEU A 115 -17.51 2.02 -7.48
N ALA A 116 -18.52 1.34 -8.02
CA ALA A 116 -19.32 0.37 -7.27
C ALA A 116 -18.50 -0.85 -6.81
N ARG A 117 -17.52 -1.32 -7.60
CA ARG A 117 -16.60 -2.40 -7.17
C ARG A 117 -15.67 -1.92 -6.05
N LEU A 118 -15.13 -0.71 -6.15
CA LEU A 118 -14.25 -0.12 -5.14
C LEU A 118 -14.98 0.16 -3.82
N ALA A 119 -16.21 0.67 -3.87
CA ALA A 119 -17.09 0.86 -2.71
C ALA A 119 -17.29 -0.45 -1.93
N ARG A 120 -17.57 -1.56 -2.63
CA ARG A 120 -17.69 -2.89 -2.01
C ARG A 120 -16.41 -3.39 -1.33
N LEU A 121 -15.25 -2.87 -1.74
CA LEU A 121 -13.95 -3.16 -1.15
C LEU A 121 -13.56 -2.16 -0.05
N GLY A 122 -14.46 -1.24 0.30
CA GLY A 122 -14.26 -0.22 1.34
C GLY A 122 -13.46 0.99 0.89
N SER A 123 -13.44 1.29 -0.41
CA SER A 123 -12.74 2.44 -0.98
C SER A 123 -13.71 3.34 -1.74
N GLU A 124 -14.24 4.35 -1.03
CA GLU A 124 -15.07 5.40 -1.62
C GLU A 124 -14.20 6.53 -2.20
N PRO A 125 -14.72 7.28 -3.19
CA PRO A 125 -14.11 8.54 -3.63
C PRO A 125 -13.87 9.50 -2.47
N LEU A 126 -12.72 10.17 -2.49
CA LEU A 126 -12.33 11.19 -1.50
C LEU A 126 -13.16 12.48 -1.61
N ALA A 127 -13.71 12.73 -2.80
CA ALA A 127 -14.63 13.81 -3.11
C ALA A 127 -15.63 13.31 -4.17
N ALA A 128 -16.72 14.06 -4.39
CA ALA A 128 -17.63 13.78 -5.49
C ALA A 128 -16.85 13.75 -6.83
N PRO A 129 -17.13 12.80 -7.74
CA PRO A 129 -16.51 12.79 -9.06
C PRO A 129 -16.70 14.14 -9.78
N LEU A 130 -15.64 14.65 -10.39
CA LEU A 130 -15.64 15.90 -11.14
C LEU A 130 -15.67 15.65 -12.64
N GLY A 131 -16.32 16.55 -13.40
CA GLY A 131 -16.42 16.48 -14.85
C GLY A 131 -17.77 15.96 -15.36
N VAL A 132 -17.99 16.09 -16.67
CA VAL A 132 -19.18 15.57 -17.36
C VAL A 132 -18.99 14.10 -17.74
N PRO A 133 -20.06 13.31 -17.94
CA PRO A 133 -19.95 11.93 -18.41
C PRO A 133 -19.06 11.80 -19.66
N GLY A 134 -18.19 10.79 -19.65
CA GLY A 134 -17.11 10.59 -20.62
C GLY A 134 -15.80 11.31 -20.28
N GLN A 135 -15.82 12.23 -19.31
CA GLN A 135 -14.67 13.03 -18.87
C GLN A 135 -14.53 13.09 -17.35
N ARG A 136 -15.26 12.24 -16.62
CA ARG A 136 -15.23 12.26 -15.16
C ARG A 136 -13.89 11.80 -14.60
N ARG A 137 -13.56 12.34 -13.43
CA ARG A 137 -12.37 12.01 -12.66
C ARG A 137 -12.75 11.84 -11.20
N ALA A 138 -12.16 10.84 -10.55
CA ALA A 138 -12.34 10.57 -9.13
C ALA A 138 -11.02 10.13 -8.53
N CYS A 139 -10.80 10.36 -7.24
CA CYS A 139 -9.63 9.82 -6.55
C CYS A 139 -10.07 9.00 -5.35
N VAL A 140 -9.45 7.83 -5.19
CA VAL A 140 -9.65 6.91 -4.06
C VAL A 140 -8.31 6.63 -3.39
N ARG A 141 -8.35 6.05 -2.19
CA ARG A 141 -7.17 5.49 -1.53
C ARG A 141 -7.16 3.99 -1.73
N ASN A 142 -6.03 3.44 -2.20
CA ASN A 142 -5.86 1.99 -2.14
C ASN A 142 -5.69 1.53 -0.67
N PRO A 143 -5.66 0.21 -0.38
CA PRO A 143 -5.56 -0.30 0.98
C PRO A 143 -4.29 0.13 1.74
N ASP A 144 -3.23 0.51 1.03
CA ASP A 144 -1.98 1.01 1.60
C ASP A 144 -1.95 2.54 1.74
N GLY A 145 -3.05 3.22 1.42
CA GLY A 145 -3.10 4.67 1.46
C GLY A 145 -2.25 5.31 0.36
N VAL A 146 -2.20 4.77 -0.84
CA VAL A 146 -1.73 5.53 -2.02
C VAL A 146 -2.94 6.11 -2.73
N TYR A 147 -2.80 7.34 -3.21
CA TYR A 147 -3.82 8.01 -4.02
C TYR A 147 -3.88 7.37 -5.41
N VAL A 148 -5.05 6.90 -5.80
CA VAL A 148 -5.31 6.33 -7.12
C VAL A 148 -6.38 7.18 -7.79
N GLU A 149 -6.01 7.81 -8.90
CA GLU A 149 -6.95 8.57 -9.71
C GLU A 149 -7.57 7.67 -10.78
N LEU A 150 -8.89 7.77 -10.91
CA LEU A 150 -9.69 7.15 -11.97
C LEU A 150 -10.02 8.21 -13.01
N MET A 151 -9.72 7.92 -14.27
CA MET A 151 -10.03 8.78 -15.41
C MET A 151 -11.03 8.05 -16.31
N GLU A 152 -12.15 8.69 -16.61
CA GLU A 152 -13.11 8.18 -17.59
C GLU A 152 -12.63 8.48 -19.03
N GLN A 153 -12.09 9.68 -19.25
CA GLN A 153 -11.40 10.01 -20.49
C GLN A 153 -9.98 9.43 -20.47
N ASP A 154 -9.65 8.65 -21.48
CA ASP A 154 -8.30 8.12 -21.64
C ASP A 154 -7.35 9.22 -22.17
N PRO A 155 -6.27 9.61 -21.45
CA PRO A 155 -5.30 10.58 -21.97
C PRO A 155 -4.38 9.99 -23.05
N LEU A 156 -4.38 8.67 -23.26
CA LEU A 156 -3.60 7.93 -24.27
C LEU A 156 -4.49 6.89 -25.02
N PRO A 157 -5.57 7.32 -25.71
CA PRO A 157 -6.56 6.41 -26.27
C PRO A 157 -6.00 5.49 -27.37
N ALA A 158 -5.02 5.97 -28.14
CA ALA A 158 -4.32 5.18 -29.15
C ALA A 158 -3.56 3.97 -28.56
N GLN A 159 -3.17 4.04 -27.28
CA GLN A 159 -2.56 2.90 -26.59
C GLN A 159 -3.59 1.89 -26.12
N SER A 160 -4.73 2.35 -25.61
CA SER A 160 -5.86 1.46 -25.29
C SER A 160 -6.38 0.73 -26.53
N ALA A 161 -6.40 1.38 -27.69
CA ALA A 161 -6.84 0.77 -28.94
C ALA A 161 -5.94 -0.42 -29.38
N ARG A 162 -4.64 -0.38 -29.05
CA ARG A 162 -3.66 -1.43 -29.42
C ARG A 162 -3.35 -2.43 -28.29
N GLY A 163 -3.77 -2.11 -27.06
CA GLY A 163 -3.48 -2.87 -25.86
C GLY A 163 -4.30 -4.17 -25.68
N ARG A 164 -4.26 -4.74 -24.47
CA ARG A 164 -5.03 -5.94 -24.08
C ARG A 164 -6.53 -5.64 -24.01
N GLN A 165 -7.26 -5.96 -25.07
CA GLN A 165 -8.66 -5.56 -25.22
C GLN A 165 -9.60 -6.15 -24.14
N ASP A 166 -9.21 -7.27 -23.54
CA ASP A 166 -9.90 -7.97 -22.44
C ASP A 166 -9.65 -7.35 -21.06
N CYS A 167 -8.76 -6.36 -20.95
CA CYS A 167 -8.50 -5.65 -19.69
C CYS A 167 -9.23 -4.29 -19.67
N PRO A 168 -10.09 -4.03 -18.66
CA PRO A 168 -10.92 -2.82 -18.60
C PRO A 168 -10.20 -1.61 -17.98
N VAL A 169 -8.91 -1.71 -17.66
CA VAL A 169 -8.15 -0.67 -16.95
C VAL A 169 -6.79 -0.48 -17.58
N ALA A 170 -6.31 0.76 -17.65
CA ALA A 170 -4.97 1.08 -18.14
C ALA A 170 -4.24 2.03 -17.18
N ILE A 171 -2.96 1.77 -16.92
CA ILE A 171 -2.05 2.68 -16.22
C ILE A 171 -1.81 3.90 -17.11
N ARG A 172 -1.92 5.11 -16.57
CA ARG A 172 -1.82 6.34 -17.37
C ARG A 172 -0.89 7.38 -16.84
N SER A 173 -0.71 7.46 -15.54
CA SER A 173 0.24 8.40 -14.97
C SER A 173 0.85 7.91 -13.67
N ALA A 174 2.08 8.33 -13.44
CA ALA A 174 2.61 8.53 -12.10
C ALA A 174 2.73 10.04 -11.88
N THR A 175 2.43 10.51 -10.66
CA THR A 175 2.68 11.90 -10.27
C THR A 175 3.84 11.93 -9.26
N LEU A 176 4.81 12.82 -9.48
CA LEU A 176 5.93 13.10 -8.60
C LEU A 176 5.80 14.54 -8.05
N SER A 177 5.63 14.66 -6.73
CA SER A 177 5.72 15.95 -6.05
C SER A 177 7.19 16.31 -5.82
N THR A 178 7.62 17.46 -6.32
CA THR A 178 9.02 17.89 -6.31
C THR A 178 9.23 19.19 -5.54
N PRO A 179 10.35 19.34 -4.80
CA PRO A 179 10.69 20.60 -4.17
C PRO A 179 11.19 21.66 -5.16
N ASP A 180 11.64 21.24 -6.34
CA ASP A 180 12.31 22.09 -7.34
C ASP A 180 11.90 21.63 -8.75
N MET A 181 11.03 22.40 -9.40
CA MET A 181 10.56 22.11 -10.75
C MET A 181 11.72 22.13 -11.74
N ASP A 182 12.56 23.16 -11.73
CA ASP A 182 13.61 23.34 -12.72
C ASP A 182 14.63 22.20 -12.67
N ALA A 183 15.12 21.85 -11.46
CA ALA A 183 16.05 20.73 -11.29
C ALA A 183 15.44 19.38 -11.72
N SER A 184 14.13 19.20 -11.49
CA SER A 184 13.43 17.99 -11.92
C SER A 184 13.28 17.91 -13.43
N VAL A 185 12.79 18.98 -14.06
CA VAL A 185 12.65 19.09 -15.52
C VAL A 185 14.01 18.86 -16.19
N ASP A 186 15.06 19.42 -15.61
CA ASP A 186 16.43 19.27 -16.07
C ASP A 186 16.87 17.80 -16.10
N PHE A 187 16.67 17.09 -14.98
CA PHE A 187 17.01 15.68 -14.90
C PHE A 187 16.13 14.80 -15.81
N LEU A 188 14.82 15.06 -15.87
CA LEU A 188 13.91 14.30 -16.74
C LEU A 188 14.32 14.44 -18.22
N THR A 189 14.66 15.65 -18.66
CA THR A 189 15.01 15.91 -20.06
C THR A 189 16.43 15.46 -20.38
N ARG A 190 17.45 15.92 -19.63
CA ARG A 190 18.86 15.63 -19.91
C ARG A 190 19.28 14.24 -19.46
N GLY A 191 18.84 13.81 -18.28
CA GLY A 191 19.19 12.52 -17.69
C GLY A 191 18.35 11.37 -18.27
N LEU A 192 17.02 11.51 -18.23
CA LEU A 192 16.12 10.43 -18.62
C LEU A 192 15.71 10.48 -20.10
N GLY A 193 15.91 11.60 -20.80
CA GLY A 193 15.53 11.74 -22.20
C GLY A 193 14.01 11.83 -22.40
N MET A 194 13.28 12.22 -21.35
CA MET A 194 11.84 12.48 -21.42
C MET A 194 11.56 13.76 -22.19
N ARG A 195 10.32 13.86 -22.70
CA ARG A 195 9.86 15.02 -23.46
C ARG A 195 8.66 15.62 -22.75
N GLU A 196 8.73 16.91 -22.49
CA GLU A 196 7.57 17.63 -21.99
C GLU A 196 6.48 17.64 -23.05
N VAL A 197 5.23 17.45 -22.63
CA VAL A 197 4.07 17.62 -23.49
C VAL A 197 3.38 18.94 -23.17
N PRO A 198 2.98 19.72 -24.18
CA PRO A 198 2.40 21.06 -23.99
C PRO A 198 0.97 21.03 -23.41
N ARG A 199 0.44 19.85 -23.07
CA ARG A 199 -0.89 19.68 -22.47
C ARG A 199 -0.77 19.40 -20.99
N GLN A 200 -1.64 20.01 -20.19
CA GLN A 200 -1.81 19.66 -18.80
C GLN A 200 -2.63 18.37 -18.68
N LEU A 201 -2.32 17.58 -17.65
CA LEU A 201 -3.14 16.43 -17.27
C LEU A 201 -4.21 16.85 -16.26
N HIS A 202 -3.92 17.86 -15.45
CA HIS A 202 -4.79 18.34 -14.39
C HIS A 202 -4.95 19.87 -14.43
N GLU A 203 -6.17 20.33 -14.14
CA GLU A 203 -6.51 21.71 -13.84
C GLU A 203 -6.56 21.93 -12.32
N ASP A 204 -6.59 23.19 -11.88
CA ASP A 204 -6.59 23.54 -10.44
C ASP A 204 -7.81 22.97 -9.69
N VAL A 205 -8.95 22.86 -10.36
CA VAL A 205 -10.16 22.27 -9.76
C VAL A 205 -9.98 20.80 -9.37
N HIS A 206 -9.07 20.07 -10.04
CA HIS A 206 -8.81 18.66 -9.72
C HIS A 206 -8.09 18.47 -8.38
N GLU A 207 -7.43 19.49 -7.83
CA GLU A 207 -6.79 19.38 -6.51
C GLU A 207 -7.80 19.01 -5.40
N ALA A 208 -9.07 19.38 -5.58
CA ALA A 208 -10.15 18.99 -4.67
C ALA A 208 -10.37 17.46 -4.62
N LEU A 209 -10.07 16.73 -5.70
CA LEU A 209 -10.26 15.27 -5.76
C LEU A 209 -9.45 14.52 -4.71
N TRP A 210 -8.32 15.08 -4.27
CA TRP A 210 -7.42 14.48 -3.28
C TRP A 210 -7.19 15.38 -2.07
N GLY A 211 -8.19 16.23 -1.76
CA GLY A 211 -8.24 16.99 -0.51
C GLY A 211 -7.33 18.22 -0.46
N LEU A 212 -6.91 18.74 -1.62
CA LEU A 212 -6.07 19.94 -1.73
C LEU A 212 -6.79 21.10 -2.45
N ALA A 213 -8.10 21.22 -2.28
CA ALA A 213 -8.88 22.30 -2.90
C ALA A 213 -8.25 23.68 -2.62
N GLY A 214 -8.03 24.47 -3.68
CA GLY A 214 -7.39 25.79 -3.59
C GLY A 214 -5.86 25.77 -3.49
N ALA A 215 -5.21 24.59 -3.59
CA ALA A 215 -3.77 24.51 -3.62
C ALA A 215 -3.17 25.29 -4.80
N ARG A 216 -2.04 25.95 -4.55
CA ARG A 216 -1.25 26.64 -5.57
C ARG A 216 -0.06 25.78 -5.92
N CYS A 217 0.00 25.33 -7.16
CA CYS A 217 1.10 24.52 -7.64
C CYS A 217 1.40 24.79 -9.11
N GLU A 218 2.59 24.39 -9.53
CA GLU A 218 3.01 24.35 -10.92
C GLU A 218 3.01 22.89 -11.38
N ARG A 219 2.50 22.65 -12.59
CA ARG A 219 2.41 21.31 -13.18
C ARG A 219 3.09 21.26 -14.55
N ARG A 220 3.81 20.17 -14.79
CA ARG A 220 4.48 19.86 -16.06
C ARG A 220 4.30 18.37 -16.35
N VAL A 221 3.92 18.02 -17.57
CA VAL A 221 3.63 16.64 -17.95
C VAL A 221 4.67 16.16 -18.96
N PHE A 222 5.12 14.93 -18.81
CA PHE A 222 6.16 14.33 -19.62
C PHE A 222 5.70 13.00 -20.22
N THR A 223 6.12 12.74 -21.45
CA THR A 223 6.16 11.39 -22.02
C THR A 223 7.59 10.87 -21.97
N ASP A 224 7.73 9.56 -22.00
CA ASP A 224 9.03 8.96 -22.26
C ASP A 224 9.55 9.30 -23.68
N GLY A 225 10.82 8.99 -23.90
CA GLY A 225 11.50 9.31 -25.15
C GLY A 225 11.27 8.30 -26.27
N SER A 226 10.53 7.21 -26.04
CA SER A 226 10.43 6.06 -26.97
C SER A 226 9.64 6.37 -28.25
N GLY A 227 8.90 7.48 -28.27
CA GLY A 227 7.99 7.84 -29.36
C GLY A 227 6.66 7.05 -29.36
N ASP A 228 6.50 6.07 -28.47
CA ASP A 228 5.27 5.30 -28.29
C ASP A 228 5.01 5.11 -26.77
N PRO A 229 4.62 6.18 -26.05
CA PRO A 229 4.64 6.19 -24.60
C PRO A 229 3.58 5.25 -24.02
N THR A 230 3.95 4.48 -22.99
CA THR A 230 2.98 3.57 -22.33
C THR A 230 2.18 4.27 -21.23
N MET A 231 2.78 5.27 -20.57
CA MET A 231 2.18 6.10 -19.53
C MET A 231 2.86 7.49 -19.50
N LEU A 232 2.24 8.44 -18.80
CA LEU A 232 2.74 9.79 -18.56
C LEU A 232 3.44 9.87 -17.19
N LEU A 233 4.30 10.87 -17.04
CA LEU A 233 4.78 11.32 -15.73
C LEU A 233 4.35 12.77 -15.54
N GLU A 234 3.72 13.08 -14.42
CA GLU A 234 3.41 14.45 -14.03
C GLU A 234 4.34 14.91 -12.91
N LEU A 235 5.01 16.04 -13.11
CA LEU A 235 5.69 16.78 -12.06
C LEU A 235 4.75 17.82 -11.48
N VAL A 236 4.72 17.91 -10.15
CA VAL A 236 4.00 18.97 -9.45
C VAL A 236 4.88 19.60 -8.39
N GLN A 237 5.07 20.91 -8.45
CA GLN A 237 5.70 21.67 -7.37
C GLN A 237 4.62 22.48 -6.64
N TYR A 238 4.29 22.06 -5.43
CA TYR A 238 3.32 22.77 -4.59
C TYR A 238 3.99 23.96 -3.89
N ARG A 239 3.40 25.14 -4.07
CA ARG A 239 3.77 26.36 -3.35
C ARG A 239 2.93 26.52 -2.09
N ASP A 240 1.69 26.05 -2.13
CA ASP A 240 0.75 26.15 -1.02
C ASP A 240 -0.28 25.00 -1.07
N PRO A 241 -0.31 24.07 -0.10
CA PRO A 241 0.67 23.93 0.97
C PRO A 241 2.03 23.44 0.42
N PRO A 242 3.17 23.91 0.95
CA PRO A 242 4.47 23.45 0.51
C PRO A 242 4.65 21.95 0.82
N GLY A 243 5.38 21.26 -0.07
CA GLY A 243 5.65 19.83 0.09
C GLY A 243 6.59 19.54 1.27
N ARG A 244 6.22 18.57 2.10
CA ARG A 244 7.08 18.10 3.21
C ARG A 244 8.10 17.09 2.70
N PRO A 245 9.35 17.13 3.18
CA PRO A 245 10.35 16.14 2.82
C PRO A 245 9.97 14.75 3.33
N PHE A 246 10.71 13.74 2.85
CA PHE A 246 10.56 12.39 3.39
C PHE A 246 10.78 12.37 4.91
N PRO A 247 10.01 11.55 5.66
CA PRO A 247 10.21 11.42 7.10
C PRO A 247 11.65 11.02 7.46
N PRO A 248 12.18 11.44 8.61
CA PRO A 248 13.49 11.01 9.09
C PRO A 248 13.60 9.47 9.11
N GLY A 249 14.69 8.95 8.56
CA GLY A 249 14.91 7.50 8.47
C GLY A 249 14.05 6.79 7.43
N TYR A 250 13.43 7.52 6.49
CA TYR A 250 12.77 6.93 5.33
C TYR A 250 13.72 5.99 4.58
N ARG A 251 13.20 4.80 4.26
CA ARG A 251 13.85 3.83 3.40
C ARG A 251 12.91 3.49 2.25
N LEU A 252 13.50 3.16 1.10
CA LEU A 252 12.77 2.85 -0.12
C LEU A 252 11.66 1.80 0.07
N CYS A 253 11.82 0.84 0.99
CA CYS A 253 10.80 -0.17 1.33
C CYS A 253 9.60 0.33 2.16
N ASP A 254 9.58 1.57 2.65
CA ASP A 254 8.50 2.06 3.51
C ASP A 254 7.24 2.37 2.71
N GLN A 255 6.06 2.18 3.31
CA GLN A 255 4.75 2.20 2.63
C GLN A 255 4.54 3.47 1.79
N ARG A 256 4.52 3.34 0.44
CA ARG A 256 4.22 4.36 -0.59
C ARG A 256 4.46 3.81 -2.01
N ILE A 257 4.41 4.68 -3.02
CA ILE A 257 5.00 4.42 -4.35
C ILE A 257 6.53 4.49 -4.25
N LEU A 258 7.18 3.35 -4.48
CA LEU A 258 8.62 3.10 -4.40
C LEU A 258 9.39 3.95 -5.41
N ASN A 259 9.06 3.74 -6.69
CA ASN A 259 9.73 4.28 -7.85
C ASN A 259 8.83 4.15 -9.09
N VAL A 260 9.34 4.63 -10.21
CA VAL A 260 8.89 4.25 -11.55
C VAL A 260 10.07 3.67 -12.34
N CYS A 261 9.76 2.90 -13.39
CA CYS A 261 10.77 2.20 -14.18
C CYS A 261 10.75 2.55 -15.67
N PHE A 262 11.94 2.60 -16.28
CA PHE A 262 12.15 2.51 -17.72
C PHE A 262 12.60 1.10 -18.15
N GLY A 263 11.92 0.52 -19.12
CA GLY A 263 12.10 -0.88 -19.47
C GLY A 263 12.41 -1.14 -20.95
N ASP A 264 13.51 -1.84 -21.23
CA ASP A 264 13.84 -2.30 -22.58
C ASP A 264 13.31 -3.72 -22.83
N ARG A 265 12.48 -3.87 -23.87
CA ARG A 265 11.90 -5.15 -24.31
C ARG A 265 12.90 -6.09 -24.96
N GLN A 266 14.02 -5.55 -25.44
CA GLN A 266 14.94 -6.25 -26.33
C GLN A 266 16.22 -6.69 -25.61
N GLY A 267 16.76 -5.86 -24.72
CA GLY A 267 17.98 -6.21 -23.99
C GLY A 267 18.60 -5.06 -23.22
N SER A 268 19.84 -5.24 -22.77
CA SER A 268 20.51 -4.28 -21.89
C SER A 268 21.04 -3.03 -22.58
N ALA A 269 21.15 -3.00 -23.92
CA ALA A 269 21.84 -1.93 -24.63
C ALA A 269 21.18 -0.56 -24.40
N GLY A 270 19.85 -0.47 -24.50
CA GLY A 270 19.12 0.76 -24.21
C GLY A 270 19.21 1.15 -22.75
N VAL A 271 19.09 0.18 -21.84
CA VAL A 271 19.21 0.41 -20.38
C VAL A 271 20.57 0.98 -20.02
N MET A 272 21.66 0.43 -20.57
CA MET A 272 23.01 0.91 -20.27
C MET A 272 23.27 2.30 -20.86
N ALA A 273 22.65 2.65 -21.99
CA ALA A 273 22.71 3.98 -22.55
C ALA A 273 21.96 5.01 -21.68
N LEU A 274 20.74 4.68 -21.26
CA LEU A 274 19.95 5.48 -20.31
C LEU A 274 20.69 5.65 -18.98
N TYR A 275 21.22 4.56 -18.42
CA TYR A 275 21.99 4.56 -17.18
C TYR A 275 23.20 5.50 -17.25
N ARG A 276 24.02 5.41 -18.30
CA ARG A 276 25.17 6.32 -18.46
C ARG A 276 24.75 7.79 -18.59
N ARG A 277 23.65 8.06 -19.29
CA ARG A 277 23.11 9.42 -19.43
C ARG A 277 22.60 9.96 -18.09
N ALA A 278 21.89 9.15 -17.31
CA ALA A 278 21.44 9.52 -15.97
C ALA A 278 22.64 9.86 -15.06
N LEU A 279 23.71 9.04 -15.06
CA LEU A 279 24.93 9.35 -14.29
C LEU A 279 25.60 10.64 -14.76
N ALA A 280 25.68 10.88 -16.07
CA ALA A 280 26.23 12.12 -16.63
C ALA A 280 25.40 13.36 -16.26
N ALA A 281 24.11 13.17 -15.95
CA ALA A 281 23.19 14.20 -15.46
C ALA A 281 23.15 14.28 -13.91
N GLY A 282 24.09 13.66 -13.21
CA GLY A 282 24.25 13.77 -11.75
C GLY A 282 23.48 12.73 -10.94
N ALA A 283 22.90 11.69 -11.55
CA ALA A 283 22.32 10.60 -10.78
C ALA A 283 23.40 9.76 -10.07
N GLU A 284 23.06 9.24 -8.91
CA GLU A 284 23.88 8.27 -8.17
C GLU A 284 23.29 6.88 -8.28
N HIS A 285 24.10 5.89 -8.68
CA HIS A 285 23.64 4.51 -8.67
C HIS A 285 23.58 3.91 -7.27
N ASN A 286 22.61 3.02 -7.03
CA ASN A 286 22.53 2.32 -5.75
C ASN A 286 23.62 1.24 -5.65
N CYS A 287 23.90 0.57 -6.77
CA CYS A 287 25.03 -0.33 -6.97
C CYS A 287 25.30 -0.52 -8.48
N ALA A 288 26.35 -1.26 -8.82
CA ALA A 288 26.58 -1.67 -10.21
C ALA A 288 25.35 -2.41 -10.78
N PRO A 289 25.04 -2.24 -12.08
CA PRO A 289 23.89 -2.90 -12.70
C PRO A 289 23.91 -4.42 -12.53
N LEU A 290 22.79 -4.99 -12.12
CA LEU A 290 22.62 -6.43 -12.03
C LEU A 290 22.28 -6.99 -13.40
N ASN A 291 23.17 -7.82 -13.96
CA ASN A 291 22.96 -8.49 -15.23
C ASN A 291 22.81 -10.00 -15.02
N LEU A 292 21.64 -10.53 -15.38
CA LEU A 292 21.29 -11.95 -15.30
C LEU A 292 21.12 -12.56 -16.71
N GLY A 293 21.80 -11.98 -17.71
CA GLY A 293 21.78 -12.41 -19.11
C GLY A 293 20.51 -11.99 -19.85
N ILE A 294 19.42 -12.73 -19.65
CA ILE A 294 18.13 -12.48 -20.32
C ILE A 294 17.32 -11.36 -19.69
N THR A 295 17.74 -10.88 -18.53
CA THR A 295 17.09 -9.85 -17.72
C THR A 295 18.13 -9.13 -16.88
N GLY A 296 17.77 -7.97 -16.34
CA GLY A 296 18.55 -7.28 -15.34
C GLY A 296 17.96 -5.92 -15.00
N CYS A 297 18.53 -5.30 -13.98
CA CYS A 297 18.06 -4.02 -13.47
C CYS A 297 19.16 -3.21 -12.78
N VAL A 298 18.92 -1.92 -12.67
CA VAL A 298 19.71 -0.98 -11.88
C VAL A 298 18.79 0.11 -11.37
N TYR A 299 19.07 0.60 -10.16
CA TYR A 299 18.37 1.75 -9.61
C TYR A 299 19.36 2.89 -9.47
N VAL A 300 18.88 4.09 -9.78
CA VAL A 300 19.59 5.34 -9.53
C VAL A 300 18.73 6.26 -8.68
N SER A 301 19.39 7.14 -7.92
CA SER A 301 18.76 8.29 -7.29
C SER A 301 19.11 9.52 -8.12
N ASP A 302 18.12 10.34 -8.45
CA ASP A 302 18.39 11.61 -9.12
C ASP A 302 19.02 12.65 -8.17
N PRO A 303 19.43 13.84 -8.65
CA PRO A 303 20.03 14.87 -7.80
C PRO A 303 19.15 15.35 -6.64
N LEU A 304 17.83 15.13 -6.70
CA LEU A 304 16.89 15.46 -5.61
C LEU A 304 16.60 14.25 -4.70
N GLY A 305 17.21 13.10 -4.97
CA GLY A 305 17.10 11.88 -4.18
C GLY A 305 15.90 11.00 -4.53
N PHE A 306 15.18 11.26 -5.64
CA PHE A 306 14.09 10.39 -6.07
C PHE A 306 14.62 9.14 -6.77
N SER A 307 13.99 7.99 -6.51
CA SER A 307 14.43 6.70 -7.05
C SER A 307 13.86 6.44 -8.43
N TRP A 308 14.71 5.98 -9.33
CA TRP A 308 14.39 5.56 -10.69
C TRP A 308 14.94 4.15 -10.93
N GLU A 309 14.14 3.27 -11.52
CA GLU A 309 14.60 1.93 -11.94
C GLU A 309 14.77 1.87 -13.45
N PHE A 310 15.83 1.20 -13.89
CA PHE A 310 16.03 0.85 -15.30
C PHE A 310 16.16 -0.66 -15.41
N MET A 311 15.37 -1.28 -16.27
CA MET A 311 15.32 -2.73 -16.39
C MET A 311 15.25 -3.21 -17.85
N TRP A 312 15.64 -4.46 -18.10
CA TRP A 312 15.34 -5.12 -19.37
C TRP A 312 14.85 -6.55 -19.14
N ALA A 313 14.00 -7.02 -20.03
CA ALA A 313 13.62 -8.43 -20.08
C ALA A 313 13.41 -8.87 -21.53
N ARG A 314 14.25 -9.81 -21.98
CA ARG A 314 14.17 -10.38 -23.33
C ARG A 314 12.85 -11.13 -23.54
N PRO A 315 12.30 -11.16 -24.76
CA PRO A 315 11.06 -11.89 -25.04
C PRO A 315 11.12 -13.35 -24.62
N GLY A 316 9.98 -13.90 -24.18
CA GLY A 316 9.87 -15.28 -23.72
C GLY A 316 10.02 -15.41 -22.20
N LEU A 317 10.98 -16.23 -21.75
CA LEU A 317 11.09 -16.66 -20.34
C LEU A 317 11.25 -15.49 -19.37
N ALA A 318 12.07 -14.47 -19.69
CA ALA A 318 12.28 -13.33 -18.80
C ALA A 318 10.99 -12.53 -18.61
N GLN A 319 10.28 -12.20 -19.70
CA GLN A 319 9.02 -11.47 -19.60
C GLN A 319 7.97 -12.22 -18.79
N ARG A 320 7.90 -13.55 -18.91
CA ARG A 320 7.01 -14.37 -18.06
C ARG A 320 7.45 -14.39 -16.59
N ALA A 321 8.75 -14.52 -16.32
CA ALA A 321 9.27 -14.60 -14.96
C ALA A 321 9.20 -13.27 -14.17
N PHE A 322 9.24 -12.14 -14.88
CA PHE A 322 9.20 -10.78 -14.31
C PHE A 322 7.83 -10.10 -14.46
N GLY A 323 6.80 -10.87 -14.79
CA GLY A 323 5.41 -10.42 -14.65
C GLY A 323 4.82 -9.63 -15.81
N PHE A 324 5.45 -9.64 -16.99
CA PHE A 324 4.93 -8.97 -18.19
C PHE A 324 3.90 -9.79 -18.98
N VAL A 325 3.63 -11.03 -18.53
CA VAL A 325 2.64 -11.95 -19.13
C VAL A 325 1.62 -12.36 -18.07
N PRO A 326 0.30 -12.21 -18.32
CA PRO A 326 -0.73 -12.66 -17.38
C PRO A 326 -0.61 -14.16 -17.07
N LEU A 327 -0.89 -14.55 -15.83
CA LEU A 327 -0.92 -15.95 -15.42
C LEU A 327 -2.35 -16.43 -15.15
N PRO A 328 -2.74 -17.61 -15.69
CA PRO A 328 -3.99 -18.26 -15.31
C PRO A 328 -4.07 -18.51 -13.81
N ALA A 329 -5.28 -18.45 -13.23
CA ALA A 329 -5.49 -18.59 -11.79
C ALA A 329 -4.82 -19.83 -11.18
N ALA A 330 -4.90 -20.98 -11.86
CA ALA A 330 -4.31 -22.25 -11.42
C ALA A 330 -2.77 -22.24 -11.35
N GLN A 331 -2.10 -21.31 -12.05
CA GLN A 331 -0.63 -21.21 -12.10
C GLN A 331 -0.08 -20.10 -11.19
N ARG A 332 -0.96 -19.36 -10.49
CA ARG A 332 -0.53 -18.25 -9.62
C ARG A 332 0.07 -18.79 -8.33
N PRO A 333 1.24 -18.29 -7.90
CA PRO A 333 1.78 -18.64 -6.58
C PRO A 333 0.80 -18.25 -5.45
N GLN A 334 0.82 -18.97 -4.35
CA GLN A 334 0.09 -18.54 -3.15
C GLN A 334 0.90 -17.51 -2.36
N LEU A 335 0.33 -16.33 -2.13
CA LEU A 335 0.95 -15.22 -1.37
C LEU A 335 1.23 -15.64 0.09
N ASP A 336 0.17 -15.96 0.83
CA ASP A 336 0.18 -16.65 2.13
C ASP A 336 -0.31 -18.10 1.96
N ASN A 337 -0.04 -18.97 2.94
CA ASN A 337 -0.46 -20.37 2.87
C ASN A 337 -1.23 -20.87 4.11
N GLN A 338 -1.42 -20.04 5.13
CA GLN A 338 -2.26 -20.37 6.28
C GLN A 338 -3.29 -19.27 6.53
N ARG A 339 -4.53 -19.69 6.81
CA ARG A 339 -5.62 -18.87 7.30
C ARG A 339 -6.19 -19.54 8.55
N VAL A 340 -6.40 -18.75 9.59
CA VAL A 340 -7.07 -19.17 10.83
C VAL A 340 -8.21 -18.20 11.04
N GLU A 341 -9.37 -18.72 11.40
CA GLU A 341 -10.50 -17.87 11.78
C GLU A 341 -11.28 -18.48 12.93
N ALA A 342 -11.83 -17.60 13.75
CA ALA A 342 -12.76 -17.91 14.80
C ALA A 342 -13.76 -16.76 14.90
N SER A 343 -15.00 -17.08 15.25
CA SER A 343 -16.03 -16.10 15.56
C SER A 343 -16.81 -16.52 16.80
N LEU A 344 -17.39 -15.54 17.48
CA LEU A 344 -18.21 -15.74 18.66
C LEU A 344 -19.18 -14.58 18.83
N HIS A 345 -20.41 -14.88 19.20
CA HIS A 345 -21.43 -13.90 19.56
C HIS A 345 -21.28 -13.47 21.03
N ILE A 346 -21.37 -12.18 21.30
CA ILE A 346 -21.35 -11.57 22.64
C ILE A 346 -22.65 -10.78 22.79
N GLU A 347 -23.40 -11.08 23.85
CA GLU A 347 -24.64 -10.40 24.25
C GLU A 347 -24.36 -9.00 24.80
N ALA A 348 -23.77 -8.12 23.99
CA ALA A 348 -23.40 -6.76 24.34
C ALA A 348 -23.36 -5.88 23.08
N ALA A 349 -23.60 -4.59 23.28
CA ALA A 349 -23.54 -3.63 22.18
C ALA A 349 -22.10 -3.49 21.66
N VAL A 350 -21.97 -3.15 20.38
CA VAL A 350 -20.67 -3.03 19.71
C VAL A 350 -19.73 -2.06 20.43
N ALA A 351 -20.25 -0.97 20.98
CA ALA A 351 -19.47 0.01 21.74
C ALA A 351 -18.85 -0.61 23.02
N GLU A 352 -19.61 -1.45 23.73
CA GLU A 352 -19.14 -2.12 24.95
C GLU A 352 -18.07 -3.17 24.61
N VAL A 353 -18.28 -3.93 23.54
CA VAL A 353 -17.29 -4.91 23.05
C VAL A 353 -16.02 -4.21 22.58
N PHE A 354 -16.15 -3.11 21.83
CA PHE A 354 -15.01 -2.34 21.34
C PHE A 354 -14.22 -1.68 22.46
N ALA A 355 -14.86 -1.23 23.54
CA ALA A 355 -14.18 -0.65 24.70
C ALA A 355 -13.20 -1.63 25.34
N VAL A 356 -13.58 -2.91 25.47
CA VAL A 356 -12.70 -3.97 26.01
C VAL A 356 -11.68 -4.43 24.98
N LEU A 357 -12.11 -4.61 23.72
CA LEU A 357 -11.23 -5.06 22.64
C LEU A 357 -10.13 -4.04 22.32
N GLY A 358 -10.46 -2.76 22.35
CA GLY A 358 -9.56 -1.66 22.05
C GLY A 358 -8.61 -1.28 23.20
N ASP A 359 -8.88 -1.76 24.42
CA ASP A 359 -7.93 -1.65 25.53
C ASP A 359 -6.80 -2.70 25.38
N HIS A 360 -5.76 -2.29 24.66
CA HIS A 360 -4.61 -3.14 24.37
C HIS A 360 -3.81 -3.56 25.61
N ARG A 361 -3.91 -2.85 26.74
CA ARG A 361 -3.24 -3.25 27.99
C ARG A 361 -4.08 -4.30 28.72
N GLY A 362 -5.39 -4.07 28.80
CA GLY A 362 -6.37 -5.00 29.37
C GLY A 362 -6.49 -6.34 28.63
N MET A 363 -5.96 -6.44 27.39
CA MET A 363 -5.85 -7.72 26.67
C MET A 363 -5.13 -8.82 27.46
N SER A 364 -4.21 -8.46 28.36
CA SER A 364 -3.51 -9.41 29.24
C SER A 364 -4.47 -10.27 30.07
N ASP A 365 -5.59 -9.69 30.48
CA ASP A 365 -6.53 -10.30 31.42
C ASP A 365 -7.41 -11.37 30.76
N TRP A 366 -7.55 -11.33 29.43
CA TRP A 366 -8.55 -12.14 28.73
C TRP A 366 -8.04 -12.87 27.49
N ALA A 367 -7.00 -12.39 26.80
CA ALA A 367 -6.60 -12.95 25.51
C ALA A 367 -5.88 -14.30 25.64
N GLY A 368 -5.29 -14.61 26.80
CA GLY A 368 -4.66 -15.91 27.06
C GLY A 368 -3.40 -16.20 26.22
N PHE A 369 -2.77 -15.14 25.70
CA PHE A 369 -1.53 -15.20 24.92
C PHE A 369 -0.28 -14.85 25.75
N GLY A 370 -0.43 -14.13 26.86
CA GLY A 370 0.68 -13.60 27.65
C GLY A 370 0.38 -12.19 28.14
N GLU A 371 1.41 -11.49 28.61
CA GLU A 371 1.31 -10.10 29.05
C GLU A 371 1.41 -9.16 27.84
N TYR A 372 0.47 -8.21 27.73
CA TYR A 372 0.47 -7.18 26.71
C TYR A 372 0.95 -5.84 27.28
N ARG A 373 1.93 -5.22 26.62
CA ARG A 373 2.43 -3.88 26.94
C ARG A 373 2.37 -2.98 25.74
N LEU A 374 1.77 -1.80 25.89
CA LEU A 374 1.80 -0.76 24.86
C LEU A 374 3.16 -0.05 24.88
N VAL A 375 3.96 -0.19 23.83
CA VAL A 375 5.31 0.40 23.72
C VAL A 375 5.37 1.62 22.80
N ARG A 376 4.40 1.78 21.90
CA ARG A 376 4.19 3.00 21.14
C ARG A 376 2.69 3.30 21.12
N ARG A 377 2.32 4.54 21.42
CA ARG A 377 0.93 5.00 21.30
C ARG A 377 0.56 5.17 19.82
N GLY A 378 -0.70 4.90 19.51
CA GLY A 378 -1.25 5.15 18.19
C GLY A 378 -1.41 6.65 17.89
N ASP A 379 -1.67 6.93 16.61
CA ASP A 379 -1.93 8.28 16.12
C ASP A 379 -3.27 8.78 16.71
N GLY A 380 -3.26 9.92 17.40
CA GLY A 380 -4.44 10.51 18.06
C GLY A 380 -4.82 9.85 19.39
N GLU A 381 -5.05 8.53 19.41
CA GLU A 381 -5.45 7.76 20.60
C GLU A 381 -4.57 6.53 20.84
N PRO A 382 -4.43 6.04 22.10
CA PRO A 382 -3.42 5.04 22.46
C PRO A 382 -3.44 3.76 21.62
N GLY A 383 -4.63 3.24 21.30
CA GLY A 383 -4.82 1.97 20.58
C GLY A 383 -4.88 2.11 19.05
N ALA A 384 -4.90 3.33 18.52
CA ALA A 384 -5.13 3.57 17.10
C ALA A 384 -3.99 3.09 16.18
N ARG A 385 -4.13 3.37 14.89
CA ARG A 385 -3.12 3.11 13.87
C ARG A 385 -1.73 3.54 14.35
N ALA A 386 -0.72 2.77 13.97
CA ALA A 386 0.67 2.95 14.35
C ALA A 386 1.01 2.64 15.82
N ALA A 387 0.01 2.33 16.66
CA ALA A 387 0.25 1.79 18.00
C ALA A 387 1.07 0.49 17.89
N GLU A 388 2.00 0.32 18.81
CA GLU A 388 2.81 -0.89 18.91
C GLU A 388 2.72 -1.48 20.30
N ARG A 389 2.56 -2.79 20.35
CA ARG A 389 2.46 -3.55 21.58
C ARG A 389 3.41 -4.73 21.59
N LEU A 390 3.94 -5.05 22.75
CA LEU A 390 4.67 -6.27 23.03
C LEU A 390 3.72 -7.28 23.65
N LEU A 391 3.80 -8.52 23.15
CA LEU A 391 3.22 -9.70 23.75
C LEU A 391 4.37 -10.53 24.32
N GLU A 392 4.43 -10.63 25.64
CA GLU A 392 5.44 -11.39 26.36
C GLU A 392 4.84 -12.72 26.86
N SER A 393 5.49 -13.83 26.50
CA SER A 393 5.07 -15.17 26.90
C SER A 393 6.30 -16.06 27.17
N PRO A 394 6.14 -17.23 27.81
CA PRO A 394 7.24 -18.19 27.95
C PRO A 394 7.84 -18.66 26.61
N LEU A 395 7.14 -18.47 25.50
CA LEU A 395 7.61 -18.82 24.15
C LEU A 395 8.42 -17.69 23.47
N GLY A 396 8.60 -16.56 24.17
CA GLY A 396 9.31 -15.38 23.68
C GLY A 396 8.40 -14.15 23.55
N THR A 397 8.98 -13.08 23.01
CA THR A 397 8.35 -11.76 22.88
C THR A 397 8.02 -11.46 21.43
N ILE A 398 6.77 -11.10 21.17
CA ILE A 398 6.28 -10.70 19.85
C ILE A 398 5.97 -9.20 19.88
N ARG A 399 6.43 -8.46 18.86
CA ARG A 399 6.06 -7.04 18.67
C ARG A 399 5.03 -6.94 17.56
N GLU A 400 3.89 -6.36 17.88
CA GLU A 400 2.77 -6.13 16.96
C GLU A 400 2.60 -4.63 16.68
N GLN A 401 2.14 -4.29 15.49
CA GLN A 401 1.79 -2.92 15.10
C GLN A 401 0.39 -2.88 14.50
N ILE A 402 -0.42 -1.92 14.94
CA ILE A 402 -1.75 -1.65 14.39
C ILE A 402 -1.62 -0.93 13.05
N THR A 403 -2.26 -1.46 12.01
CA THR A 403 -2.19 -0.90 10.64
C THR A 403 -3.46 -0.15 10.26
N ASP A 404 -4.60 -0.58 10.78
CA ASP A 404 -5.91 0.01 10.55
C ASP A 404 -6.69 0.00 11.86
N TRP A 405 -7.44 1.08 12.11
CA TRP A 405 -8.23 1.23 13.32
C TRP A 405 -9.60 1.81 12.95
N TRP A 406 -10.66 1.09 13.30
CA TRP A 406 -12.03 1.48 12.99
C TRP A 406 -12.86 1.43 14.28
N PRO A 407 -12.97 2.57 14.99
CA PRO A 407 -13.79 2.67 16.19
C PRO A 407 -15.18 2.06 15.99
N GLY A 408 -15.56 1.14 16.88
CA GLY A 408 -16.84 0.42 16.80
C GLY A 408 -16.98 -0.55 15.61
N ARG A 409 -15.90 -0.88 14.89
CA ARG A 409 -15.91 -1.91 13.84
C ARG A 409 -14.77 -2.91 13.96
N GLY A 410 -13.70 -2.57 14.67
CA GLY A 410 -12.55 -3.43 14.91
C GLY A 410 -11.23 -2.82 14.42
N TYR A 411 -10.22 -3.65 14.19
CA TYR A 411 -8.89 -3.19 13.78
C TYR A 411 -8.08 -4.26 13.05
N ARG A 412 -7.02 -3.84 12.36
CA ARG A 412 -6.00 -4.71 11.78
C ARG A 412 -4.64 -4.47 12.39
N TYR A 413 -3.86 -5.52 12.46
CA TYR A 413 -2.50 -5.47 13.00
C TYR A 413 -1.59 -6.47 12.28
N ARG A 414 -0.28 -6.25 12.39
CA ARG A 414 0.76 -7.13 11.86
C ARG A 414 1.80 -7.42 12.93
N ILE A 415 2.49 -8.54 12.80
CA ILE A 415 3.69 -8.79 13.60
C ILE A 415 4.90 -8.18 12.89
N ILE A 416 5.64 -7.34 13.60
CA ILE A 416 6.84 -6.67 13.09
C ILE A 416 8.14 -7.26 13.63
N ALA A 417 8.11 -8.02 14.74
CA ALA A 417 9.27 -8.74 15.25
C ALA A 417 8.88 -9.95 16.14
N GLY A 418 9.81 -10.89 16.30
CA GLY A 418 9.74 -11.92 17.36
C GLY A 418 8.91 -13.17 17.07
N SER A 419 8.39 -13.36 15.86
CA SER A 419 7.57 -14.55 15.53
C SER A 419 8.21 -15.51 14.53
N PRO A 420 7.79 -16.79 14.52
CA PRO A 420 8.14 -17.74 13.47
C PRO A 420 7.31 -17.56 12.19
N PHE A 421 6.66 -16.41 12.00
CA PHE A 421 5.74 -16.15 10.91
C PHE A 421 6.31 -15.13 9.92
N ILE A 422 5.89 -15.26 8.67
CA ILE A 422 6.19 -14.36 7.58
C ILE A 422 4.89 -13.76 7.07
N GLY A 423 4.88 -12.44 6.86
CA GLY A 423 3.71 -11.72 6.33
C GLY A 423 2.48 -11.89 7.21
N TYR A 424 2.67 -11.99 8.53
CA TYR A 424 1.58 -12.17 9.46
C TYR A 424 0.71 -10.91 9.52
N TRP A 425 -0.59 -11.11 9.41
CA TRP A 425 -1.58 -10.11 9.81
C TRP A 425 -2.75 -10.74 10.55
N GLY A 426 -3.34 -9.96 11.43
CA GLY A 426 -4.58 -10.27 12.12
C GLY A 426 -5.60 -9.16 11.90
N GLU A 427 -6.86 -9.54 11.83
CA GLU A 427 -8.00 -8.66 11.69
C GLU A 427 -9.07 -9.10 12.67
N VAL A 428 -9.56 -8.15 13.45
CA VAL A 428 -10.74 -8.33 14.29
C VAL A 428 -11.84 -7.43 13.73
N ARG A 429 -13.02 -7.99 13.47
CA ARG A 429 -14.22 -7.27 13.03
C ARG A 429 -15.36 -7.46 14.02
N LEU A 430 -16.09 -6.38 14.26
CA LEU A 430 -17.31 -6.36 15.05
C LEU A 430 -18.49 -6.19 14.11
N VAL A 431 -19.42 -7.14 14.12
CA VAL A 431 -20.62 -7.13 13.30
C VAL A 431 -21.82 -7.06 14.25
N PRO A 432 -22.66 -6.01 14.18
CA PRO A 432 -23.91 -5.97 14.93
C PRO A 432 -24.81 -7.16 14.58
N GLU A 433 -25.36 -7.83 15.58
CA GLU A 433 -26.33 -8.93 15.42
C GLU A 433 -27.45 -8.79 16.46
N GLY A 434 -28.58 -8.19 16.08
CA GLY A 434 -29.66 -7.90 17.01
C GLY A 434 -29.22 -6.93 18.11
N ASP A 435 -29.38 -7.35 19.37
CA ASP A 435 -28.92 -6.66 20.58
C ASP A 435 -27.48 -7.03 20.99
N GLY A 436 -26.87 -7.99 20.29
CA GLY A 436 -25.51 -8.44 20.51
C GLY A 436 -24.53 -8.08 19.39
N THR A 437 -23.32 -8.60 19.52
CA THR A 437 -22.22 -8.36 18.59
C THR A 437 -21.53 -9.67 18.25
N ARG A 438 -21.41 -9.98 16.96
CA ARG A 438 -20.51 -11.03 16.48
C ARG A 438 -19.11 -10.49 16.32
N VAL A 439 -18.16 -11.09 17.03
CA VAL A 439 -16.74 -10.81 16.89
C VAL A 439 -16.16 -11.84 15.93
N GLU A 440 -15.56 -11.38 14.83
CA GLU A 440 -14.85 -12.20 13.86
C GLU A 440 -13.35 -11.92 13.95
N TRP A 441 -12.53 -12.94 14.18
CA TRP A 441 -11.07 -12.80 14.23
C TRP A 441 -10.41 -13.70 13.19
N VAL A 442 -9.74 -13.07 12.22
CA VAL A 442 -9.03 -13.75 11.13
C VAL A 442 -7.53 -13.48 11.24
N LEU A 443 -6.72 -14.54 11.15
CA LEU A 443 -5.27 -14.46 11.05
C LEU A 443 -4.81 -15.07 9.74
N ARG A 444 -3.76 -14.50 9.15
CA ARG A 444 -3.04 -15.08 8.02
C ARG A 444 -1.55 -14.98 8.20
N PHE A 445 -0.85 -16.01 7.72
CA PHE A 445 0.61 -16.05 7.78
C PHE A 445 1.18 -17.13 6.86
N ARG A 446 2.51 -17.10 6.74
CA ARG A 446 3.33 -18.23 6.30
C ARG A 446 4.27 -18.66 7.42
N SER A 447 4.45 -19.96 7.60
CA SER A 447 5.45 -20.49 8.54
C SER A 447 6.87 -20.25 8.01
N ARG A 448 7.77 -19.74 8.86
CA ARG A 448 9.22 -19.71 8.59
C ARG A 448 9.82 -21.12 8.58
N ILE A 449 9.24 -22.02 9.38
CA ILE A 449 9.70 -23.39 9.54
C ILE A 449 8.93 -24.28 8.54
N PRO A 450 9.60 -24.96 7.61
CA PRO A 450 8.97 -25.89 6.68
C PRO A 450 8.13 -26.95 7.41
N GLY A 451 6.96 -27.31 6.85
CA GLY A 451 6.06 -28.32 7.42
C GLY A 451 5.20 -27.89 8.63
N MET A 452 5.62 -26.86 9.38
CA MET A 452 4.94 -26.47 10.64
C MET A 452 3.64 -25.66 10.46
N GLY A 453 3.28 -25.27 9.23
CA GLY A 453 2.14 -24.40 8.96
C GLY A 453 0.80 -24.94 9.47
N ALA A 454 0.51 -26.22 9.23
CA ALA A 454 -0.75 -26.85 9.64
C ALA A 454 -0.86 -26.98 11.16
N LEU A 455 0.25 -27.30 11.84
CA LEU A 455 0.30 -27.36 13.30
C LEU A 455 0.05 -25.99 13.93
N PHE A 456 0.74 -24.94 13.45
CA PHE A 456 0.49 -23.58 13.91
C PHE A 456 -0.96 -23.15 13.67
N ARG A 457 -1.55 -23.52 12.53
CA ARG A 457 -2.97 -23.24 12.23
C ARG A 457 -3.91 -23.85 13.28
N VAL A 458 -3.69 -25.11 13.67
CA VAL A 458 -4.51 -25.79 14.69
C VAL A 458 -4.33 -25.14 16.06
N LEU A 459 -3.08 -24.86 16.46
CA LEU A 459 -2.77 -24.22 17.75
C LEU A 459 -3.40 -22.82 17.85
N LEU A 460 -3.19 -21.98 16.84
CA LEU A 460 -3.75 -20.63 16.79
C LEU A 460 -5.28 -20.65 16.77
N ARG A 461 -5.92 -21.60 16.08
CA ARG A 461 -7.39 -21.73 16.11
C ARG A 461 -7.93 -22.03 17.50
N ARG A 462 -7.24 -22.89 18.26
CA ARG A 462 -7.59 -23.17 19.66
C ARG A 462 -7.41 -21.91 20.53
N LYS A 463 -6.28 -21.23 20.39
CA LYS A 463 -5.98 -20.00 21.14
C LYS A 463 -6.95 -18.85 20.82
N LEU A 464 -7.29 -18.62 19.55
CA LEU A 464 -8.29 -17.60 19.16
C LEU A 464 -9.67 -17.89 19.77
N ARG A 465 -10.12 -19.14 19.74
CA ARG A 465 -11.40 -19.50 20.36
C ARG A 465 -11.39 -19.26 21.87
N ALA A 466 -10.30 -19.60 22.54
CA ALA A 466 -10.14 -19.31 23.96
C ALA A 466 -10.11 -17.79 24.24
N ALA A 467 -9.41 -17.01 23.42
CA ALA A 467 -9.35 -15.55 23.53
C ALA A 467 -10.73 -14.90 23.34
N LEU A 468 -11.52 -15.35 22.36
CA LEU A 468 -12.90 -14.87 22.17
C LEU A 468 -13.81 -15.21 23.35
N GLN A 469 -13.63 -16.39 23.96
CA GLN A 469 -14.34 -16.74 25.20
C GLN A 469 -13.92 -15.84 26.37
N GLY A 470 -12.62 -15.57 26.50
CA GLY A 470 -12.08 -14.62 27.48
C GLY A 470 -12.65 -13.21 27.28
N LEU A 471 -12.69 -12.72 26.04
CA LEU A 471 -13.28 -11.42 25.69
C LEU A 471 -14.74 -11.34 26.13
N ARG A 472 -15.55 -12.37 25.82
CA ARG A 472 -16.95 -12.43 26.25
C ARG A 472 -17.08 -12.31 27.76
N LEU A 473 -16.31 -13.09 28.51
CA LEU A 473 -16.33 -13.04 29.99
C LEU A 473 -15.89 -11.67 30.52
N GLN A 474 -14.88 -11.06 29.91
CA GLN A 474 -14.38 -9.74 30.32
C GLN A 474 -15.42 -8.64 30.05
N VAL A 475 -16.07 -8.66 28.88
CA VAL A 475 -17.18 -7.76 28.57
C VAL A 475 -18.30 -7.91 29.59
N SER A 476 -18.72 -9.14 29.90
CA SER A 476 -19.74 -9.38 30.94
C SER A 476 -19.32 -8.86 32.32
N ARG A 477 -18.05 -9.02 32.72
CA ARG A 477 -17.54 -8.50 33.99
C ARG A 477 -17.58 -6.98 34.06
N VAL A 478 -17.09 -6.29 33.03
CA VAL A 478 -17.07 -4.81 32.97
C VAL A 478 -18.50 -4.25 33.01
N ARG A 479 -19.43 -4.90 32.28
CA ARG A 479 -20.86 -4.52 32.29
C ARG A 479 -21.50 -4.71 33.66
N ASN A 480 -21.21 -5.82 34.34
CA ASN A 480 -21.75 -6.12 35.68
C ASN A 480 -21.13 -5.28 36.80
N ALA A 481 -19.93 -4.73 36.61
CA ALA A 481 -19.30 -3.80 37.56
C ALA A 481 -19.86 -2.37 37.45
N SER A 482 -20.36 -1.98 36.27
CA SER A 482 -20.89 -0.66 35.97
C SER A 482 -22.25 -0.26 36.60
N PRO A 483 -23.13 -1.15 37.15
CA PRO A 483 -24.44 -0.71 37.68
C PRO A 483 -24.46 -0.29 39.16
N ARG A 484 -23.35 -0.35 39.92
CA ARG A 484 -23.39 -0.15 41.39
C ARG A 484 -22.98 1.23 41.92
N GLN A 485 -22.68 2.22 41.07
CA GLN A 485 -22.32 3.57 41.55
C GLN A 485 -23.44 4.63 41.47
N ALA A 486 -24.66 4.25 41.07
CA ALA A 486 -25.77 5.21 40.91
C ALA A 486 -26.84 5.20 42.02
N VAL A 487 -26.78 4.29 43.01
CA VAL A 487 -27.89 4.14 44.00
C VAL A 487 -27.51 4.54 45.44
N ASP A 488 -26.23 4.64 45.81
CA ASP A 488 -25.84 4.97 47.20
C ASP A 488 -25.60 6.47 47.48
N ARG A 489 -26.14 7.38 46.66
CA ARG A 489 -26.08 8.85 46.93
C ARG A 489 -27.40 9.51 47.32
N VAL A 490 -28.49 8.75 47.52
CA VAL A 490 -29.81 9.34 47.86
C VAL A 490 -30.30 8.99 49.27
N SER A 491 -29.57 8.18 50.06
CA SER A 491 -30.02 7.73 51.39
C SER A 491 -29.12 8.18 52.56
N GLY A 492 -28.41 9.30 52.43
CA GLY A 492 -27.56 9.82 53.50
C GLY A 492 -27.61 11.34 53.64
N GLY A 493 -28.54 11.84 54.45
CA GLY A 493 -28.38 13.12 55.15
C GLY A 493 -29.51 14.13 55.00
N CYS A 494 -30.47 14.11 55.92
CA CYS A 494 -30.96 15.32 56.59
C CYS A 494 -31.88 14.95 57.77
N GLU A 495 -31.31 14.86 58.96
CA GLU A 495 -32.04 15.04 60.22
C GLU A 495 -31.13 15.72 61.24
N ALA A 496 -31.69 16.74 61.91
CA ALA A 496 -31.19 17.50 63.07
C ALA A 496 -29.98 18.43 62.81
N ASP A 497 -29.82 19.62 63.37
CA ASP A 497 -30.63 20.50 64.25
C ASP A 497 -29.78 21.79 64.36
N VAL A 498 -30.35 22.99 64.26
CA VAL A 498 -29.67 24.21 64.72
C VAL A 498 -30.66 25.06 65.52
N GLN A 499 -30.64 24.84 66.83
CA GLN A 499 -30.98 25.85 67.82
C GLN A 499 -29.73 26.69 68.12
N GLY A 500 -29.90 28.01 68.19
CA GLY A 500 -29.22 28.79 69.22
C GLY A 500 -28.29 29.91 68.77
N ARG A 501 -28.87 31.13 68.84
CA ARG A 501 -28.27 32.46 69.10
C ARG A 501 -27.67 33.24 67.95
#